data_AF-A0A7C6SZW3-F1
#
_entry.id   AF-A0A7C6SZW3-F1
#
_cell.length_a   1.000
_cell.length_b   1.000
_cell.length_c   1.000
_cell.angle_alpha   90.00
_cell.angle_beta   90.00
_cell.angle_gamma   90.00
#
_symmetry.space_group_name_H-M   'P 1'
#
loop_
_entity.id
_entity.type
_entity.pdbx_description
1 polymer ?
#
loop_
_entity_poly.entity_id
_entity_poly.type
_entity_poly.pdbx_seq_one_letter_code
_entity_poly.pdbx_strand_id
1 'polypeptide(L)' 'MQNKRRTISLQQRRLRLWGWLFLTPALILFGFIVAYPLLYSLWLGLFDWQVLGDKTFIGLGNYNRMFRDSLLWTSL' A
#
# COMPACT_ATOMS: atom_id res chain seq x y z
N MET A 1 -43.95 14.56 17.65
CA MET A 1 -42.72 14.10 16.95
C MET A 1 -41.51 14.77 17.61
N GLN A 2 -40.81 14.11 18.53
CA GLN A 2 -39.67 14.71 19.26
C GLN A 2 -38.35 14.43 18.52
N ASN A 3 -37.78 15.49 17.95
CA ASN A 3 -36.52 15.49 17.23
C ASN A 3 -35.35 15.42 18.23
N LYS A 4 -34.88 14.21 18.55
CA LYS A 4 -33.67 14.00 19.35
C LYS A 4 -32.45 14.46 18.55
N ARG A 5 -32.09 15.74 18.66
CA ARG A 5 -30.79 16.25 18.25
C ARG A 5 -29.74 15.47 19.04
N ARG A 6 -29.04 14.54 18.38
CA ARG A 6 -27.94 13.77 18.95
C ARG A 6 -26.75 14.72 19.16
N THR A 7 -26.78 15.50 20.24
CA THR A 7 -25.60 16.19 20.73
C THR A 7 -24.60 15.12 21.13
N ILE A 8 -23.56 14.94 20.31
CA ILE A 8 -22.48 14.00 20.59
C ILE A 8 -21.90 14.41 21.94
N SER A 9 -22.15 13.62 22.99
CA SER A 9 -21.63 13.94 24.32
C SER A 9 -20.11 13.91 24.26
N LEU A 10 -19.42 14.77 25.03
CA LEU A 10 -17.95 14.78 25.10
C LEU A 10 -17.38 13.39 25.45
N GLN A 11 -18.17 12.59 26.17
CA GLN A 11 -17.93 11.17 26.47
C GLN A 11 -17.83 10.30 25.20
N GLN A 12 -18.73 10.48 24.22
CA GLN A 12 -18.70 9.74 22.95
C GLN A 12 -17.52 10.13 22.04
N ARG A 13 -17.00 11.37 22.14
CA ARG A 13 -15.76 11.77 21.45
C ARG A 13 -14.54 11.09 22.06
N ARG A 14 -14.45 11.04 23.39
CA ARG A 14 -13.38 10.35 24.12
C ARG A 14 -13.34 8.86 23.77
N LEU A 15 -14.47 8.17 23.81
CA LEU A 15 -14.56 6.75 23.45
C LEU A 15 -14.08 6.47 22.02
N ARG A 16 -14.39 7.35 21.07
CA ARG A 16 -13.90 7.24 19.69
C ARG A 16 -12.38 7.42 19.59
N LEU A 17 -11.82 8.41 20.27
CA LEU A 17 -10.36 8.63 20.29
C LEU A 17 -9.62 7.43 20.84
N TRP A 18 -10.10 6.85 21.95
CA TRP A 18 -9.53 5.63 22.51
C TRP A 18 -9.65 4.45 21.55
N GLY A 19 -10.80 4.28 20.89
CA GLY A 19 -10.99 3.24 19.87
C GLY A 19 -9.97 3.33 18.74
N TRP A 20 -9.74 4.54 18.20
CA TRP A 20 -8.69 4.75 17.20
C TRP A 20 -7.30 4.50 17.77
N LEU A 21 -6.97 4.99 18.96
CA LEU A 21 -5.65 4.81 19.58
C LEU A 21 -5.28 3.32 19.74
N PHE A 22 -6.24 2.47 20.11
CA PHE A 22 -6.04 1.02 20.21
C PHE A 22 -5.90 0.33 18.84
N LEU A 23 -6.60 0.83 17.82
CA LEU A 23 -6.52 0.29 16.46
C LEU A 23 -5.26 0.73 15.72
N THR A 24 -4.78 1.95 15.95
CA THR A 24 -3.63 2.54 15.25
C THR A 24 -2.38 1.65 15.21
N PRO A 25 -1.88 1.05 16.31
CA PRO A 25 -0.68 0.21 16.25
C PRO A 25 -0.87 -1.02 15.36
N ALA A 26 -2.06 -1.64 15.37
CA ALA A 26 -2.37 -2.77 14.50
C ALA A 26 -2.44 -2.33 13.03
N LEU A 27 -3.05 -1.18 12.74
CA LEU A 27 -3.11 -0.61 11.39
C LEU A 27 -1.74 -0.21 10.86
N ILE A 28 -0.87 0.35 11.70
CA ILE A 28 0.52 0.66 11.33
C ILE A 28 1.27 -0.62 11.01
N LEU A 29 1.20 -1.63 11.86
CA LEU A 29 1.89 -2.90 11.63
C LEU A 29 1.39 -3.60 10.36
N PHE A 30 0.07 -3.71 10.21
CA PHE A 30 -0.55 -4.27 9.01
C PHE A 30 -0.17 -3.49 7.75
N GLY A 31 -0.29 -2.16 7.82
CA GLY A 31 0.10 -1.26 6.75
C GLY A 31 1.57 -1.41 6.38
N PHE A 32 2.47 -1.56 7.36
CA PHE A 32 3.89 -1.78 7.10
C PHE A 32 4.14 -3.14 6.46
N ILE A 33 3.56 -4.22 6.99
CA ILE A 33 3.73 -5.57 6.46
C ILE A 33 3.22 -5.68 5.02
N VAL A 34 2.19 -4.93 4.64
CA VAL A 34 1.62 -4.95 3.28
C VAL A 34 2.32 -3.94 2.37
N ALA A 35 2.46 -2.69 2.80
CA ALA A 35 2.99 -1.61 1.97
C ALA A 35 4.49 -1.76 1.74
N TYR A 36 5.26 -2.22 2.73
CA TYR A 36 6.70 -2.39 2.58
C TYR A 36 7.06 -3.35 1.44
N PRO A 37 6.61 -4.62 1.40
CA PRO A 37 6.95 -5.52 0.30
C PRO A 37 6.39 -5.04 -1.03
N LEU A 38 5.20 -4.43 -1.07
CA LEU A 38 4.65 -3.85 -2.30
C LEU A 38 5.54 -2.73 -2.85
N LEU A 39 5.90 -1.76 -2.02
CA LEU A 39 6.77 -0.65 -2.42
C LEU A 39 8.17 -1.16 -2.78
N TYR A 40 8.67 -2.17 -2.06
CA TYR A 40 9.95 -2.79 -2.37
C TYR A 40 9.92 -3.51 -3.72
N SER A 41 8.85 -4.26 -4.03
CA SER A 41 8.66 -4.88 -5.34
C SER A 41 8.58 -3.86 -6.47
N LEU A 42 7.85 -2.76 -6.27
CA LEU A 42 7.79 -1.66 -7.24
C LEU A 42 9.18 -1.01 -7.42
N TRP A 43 9.90 -0.77 -6.33
CA TRP A 43 11.26 -0.26 -6.36
C TRP A 43 12.20 -1.19 -7.11
N LEU A 44 12.15 -2.50 -6.85
CA LEU A 44 12.93 -3.51 -7.57
C LEU A 44 12.61 -3.54 -9.06
N GLY A 45 11.35 -3.32 -9.46
CA GLY A 45 10.92 -3.24 -10.85
C GLY A 45 11.63 -2.13 -11.64
N LEU A 46 12.22 -1.14 -10.96
CA LEU A 46 13.01 -0.07 -11.58
C LEU A 46 14.47 -0.47 -11.89
N PHE A 47 14.89 -1.65 -11.46
CA PHE A 47 16.24 -2.15 -11.66
C PHE A 47 16.23 -3.36 -12.60
N ASP A 48 17.29 -3.50 -13.38
CA ASP A 48 17.64 -4.78 -14.00
C ASP A 48 18.44 -5.54 -12.95
N TRP A 49 17.82 -6.57 -12.37
CA TRP A 49 18.43 -7.37 -11.33
C TRP A 49 18.40 -8.84 -11.72
N GLN A 50 19.59 -9.40 -11.94
CA GLN A 50 19.79 -10.83 -12.14
C GLN A 50 20.05 -11.50 -10.79
N VAL A 51 19.52 -12.71 -10.60
CA VAL A 51 19.66 -13.50 -9.35
C VAL A 51 21.12 -13.70 -8.95
N LEU A 52 22.03 -13.76 -9.93
CA LEU A 52 23.48 -13.93 -9.75
C LEU A 52 24.25 -12.79 -10.46
N GLY A 53 23.86 -11.53 -10.26
CA GLY A 53 24.53 -10.39 -10.89
C GLY A 53 24.28 -9.05 -10.21
N ASP A 54 24.85 -8.00 -10.80
CA ASP A 54 24.75 -6.64 -10.29
C ASP A 54 23.35 -6.05 -10.52
N LYS A 55 22.90 -5.27 -9.54
CA LYS A 55 21.64 -4.55 -9.59
C LYS A 55 21.86 -3.20 -10.27
N THR A 56 21.40 -3.07 -11.51
CA THR A 56 21.57 -1.82 -12.29
C THR A 56 20.26 -1.04 -12.34
N PHE A 57 20.31 0.27 -12.09
CA PHE A 57 19.11 1.11 -12.15
C PHE A 57 18.81 1.47 -13.61
N ILE A 58 17.65 1.04 -14.11
CA ILE A 58 17.21 1.30 -15.50
C ILE A 58 15.88 2.05 -15.57
N GLY A 59 15.36 2.52 -14.42
CA GLY A 59 14.08 3.20 -14.32
C GLY A 59 12.94 2.34 -14.86
N LEU A 60 12.08 2.92 -15.70
CA LEU A 60 10.92 2.22 -16.27
C LEU A 60 11.26 1.31 -17.46
N GLY A 61 12.54 1.01 -17.72
CA GLY A 61 12.98 0.20 -18.86
C GLY A 61 12.34 -1.18 -18.92
N ASN A 62 12.09 -1.83 -17.78
CA ASN A 62 11.41 -3.12 -17.72
C ASN A 62 9.96 -3.04 -18.20
N TYR A 63 9.22 -2.00 -17.80
CA TYR A 63 7.83 -1.81 -18.20
C TYR A 63 7.71 -1.56 -19.70
N ASN A 64 8.58 -0.72 -20.29
CA ASN A 64 8.58 -0.48 -21.74
C ASN A 64 8.91 -1.75 -22.55
N ARG A 65 9.81 -2.62 -22.04
CA ARG A 65 10.06 -3.93 -22.64
C ARG A 65 8.82 -4.81 -22.58
N MET A 66 8.16 -4.92 -21.43
CA MET A 66 6.93 -5.71 -21.25
C MET A 66 5.79 -5.25 -22.17
N PHE A 67 5.51 -3.96 -22.29
CA PHE A 67 4.42 -3.46 -23.14
C PHE A 67 4.63 -3.72 -24.64
N ARG A 68 5.89 -3.85 -25.07
CA ARG A 68 6.27 -4.17 -26.46
C ARG A 68 6.37 -5.67 -26.71
N ASP A 69 6.27 -6.49 -25.68
CA ASP A 69 6.36 -7.93 -25.80
C ASP A 69 5.03 -8.51 -26.27
N SER A 70 5.01 -9.06 -27.49
CA SER A 70 3.85 -9.72 -28.06
C SER A 70 3.36 -10.90 -27.23
N LEU A 71 4.23 -11.54 -26.45
CA LEU A 71 3.94 -12.71 -25.63
C LEU A 71 3.08 -12.35 -24.40
N LEU A 72 3.23 -11.12 -23.90
CA LEU A 72 2.38 -10.59 -22.82
C LEU A 72 0.93 -10.44 -23.29
N TRP A 73 0.73 -9.99 -24.53
CA TRP A 73 -0.60 -9.78 -25.09
C TRP A 73 -1.31 -11.08 -25.48
N THR A 74 -0.58 -12.14 -25.85
CA THR A 74 -1.18 -13.46 -26.15
C THR A 74 -1.56 -14.26 -24.92
N SER A 75 -1.09 -13.90 -23.73
CA SER A 75 -1.34 -14.63 -22.48
C SER A 75 -2.39 -13.99 -21.55
N LEU A 76 -2.90 -12.81 -21.93
CA LEU A 76 -3.96 -12.08 -21.21
C LEU A 76 -5.35 -12.45 -21.75
#